data_AF-J8EFZ5-F1
#
_entry.id   AF-J8EFZ5-F1
#
_cell.length_a   1.000
_cell.length_b   1.000
_cell.length_c   1.000
_cell.angle_alpha   90.00
_cell.angle_beta   90.00
_cell.angle_gamma   90.00
#
_symmetry.space_group_name_H-M   'P 1'
#
loop_
_entity.id
_entity.type
_entity.pdbx_description
1 polymer ?
#
loop_
_entity_poly.entity_id
_entity_poly.type
_entity_poly.pdbx_seq_one_letter_code
_entity_poly.pdbx_strand_id
1 'polypeptide(L)' 'MMKGNLTYYFILNPLIIFLVYALSPILFHKEKYINMKDALGILLVYYVLISGYYLMDVVSERMKKKNSKDK' A
#
# COMPACT_ATOMS: atom_id res chain seq x y z
N MET A 1 -4.62 -20.28 0.17
CA MET A 1 -3.34 -19.94 -0.47
C MET A 1 -3.65 -18.84 -1.48
N MET A 2 -3.36 -17.58 -1.17
CA MET A 2 -3.49 -16.41 -2.07
C MET A 2 -2.27 -15.47 -1.88
N LYS A 3 -1.09 -16.06 -1.63
CA LYS A 3 0.07 -15.35 -1.05
C LYS A 3 1.03 -14.69 -2.06
N GLY A 4 0.91 -15.00 -3.36
CA GLY A 4 1.81 -14.45 -4.39
C GLY A 4 1.35 -13.11 -4.94
N ASN A 5 0.12 -13.04 -5.48
CA ASN A 5 -0.34 -11.86 -6.20
C ASN A 5 -0.74 -10.69 -5.30
N LEU A 6 -1.39 -10.94 -4.16
CA LEU A 6 -1.88 -9.84 -3.30
C LEU A 6 -0.70 -9.05 -2.72
N THR A 7 0.29 -9.76 -2.17
CA THR A 7 1.53 -9.17 -1.65
C THR A 7 2.30 -8.43 -2.74
N TYR A 8 2.32 -8.97 -3.96
CA TYR A 8 2.96 -8.34 -5.11
C TYR A 8 2.31 -7.00 -5.47
N TYR A 9 0.99 -6.96 -5.67
CA TYR A 9 0.27 -5.70 -5.93
C TYR A 9 0.39 -4.72 -4.77
N PHE A 10 0.44 -5.23 -3.55
CA PHE A 10 0.54 -4.41 -2.37
C PHE A 10 1.92 -3.76 -2.17
N ILE A 11 2.98 -4.38 -2.67
CA ILE A 11 4.33 -3.78 -2.70
C ILE A 11 4.49 -2.89 -3.94
N LEU A 12 3.99 -3.32 -5.09
CA LEU A 12 4.11 -2.57 -6.35
C LEU A 12 3.33 -1.27 -6.37
N ASN A 13 2.11 -1.26 -5.86
CA ASN A 13 1.27 -0.07 -5.91
C ASN A 13 1.89 1.13 -5.18
N PRO A 14 2.40 1.00 -3.94
CA PRO A 14 3.08 2.10 -3.28
C PRO A 14 4.47 2.39 -3.87
N LEU A 15 5.15 1.41 -4.48
CA LEU A 15 6.38 1.64 -5.24
C LEU A 15 6.12 2.52 -6.49
N ILE A 16 5.04 2.25 -7.22
CA ILE A 16 4.63 3.04 -8.39
C ILE A 16 4.24 4.45 -7.97
N ILE A 17 3.47 4.61 -6.88
CA ILE A 17 3.08 5.93 -6.35
C ILE A 17 4.35 6.72 -5.97
N PHE A 18 5.31 6.10 -5.28
CA PHE A 18 6.57 6.73 -4.94
C PHE A 18 7.34 7.17 -6.20
N LEU A 19 7.42 6.30 -7.21
CA LEU A 19 8.12 6.59 -8.46
C LEU A 19 7.49 7.77 -9.21
N VAL A 20 6.16 7.77 -9.35
CA VAL A 20 5.41 8.87 -10.00
C VAL A 20 5.61 10.18 -9.23
N TYR A 21 5.60 10.13 -7.90
CA TYR A 21 5.77 11.32 -7.08
C TYR A 21 7.20 11.87 -7.11
N ALA A 22 8.21 11.01 -7.13
CA ALA A 22 9.61 11.40 -7.22
C ALA A 22 9.97 11.95 -8.62
N LEU A 23 9.38 11.40 -9.68
CA LEU A 23 9.62 11.82 -11.06
C LEU A 23 8.80 13.05 -11.47
N SER A 24 7.64 13.29 -10.85
CA SER A 24 6.76 14.43 -11.18
C SER A 24 7.48 15.80 -11.10
N PRO A 25 8.25 16.13 -10.05
CA PRO A 25 9.02 17.38 -9.99
C PRO A 25 10.03 17.53 -11.13
N ILE A 26 10.66 16.42 -11.54
CA ILE A 26 11.64 16.36 -12.63
C ILE A 26 10.95 16.60 -13.97
N LEU A 27 9.82 15.93 -14.22
CA LEU A 27 9.06 16.08 -15.47
C LEU A 27 8.48 17.50 -15.65
N PHE A 28 8.02 18.11 -14.57
CA PHE A 28 7.32 19.40 -14.62
C PHE A 28 8.22 20.61 -14.32
N HIS A 29 9.55 20.44 -14.29
CA HIS A 29 10.54 21.52 -14.06
C HIS A 29 10.16 22.44 -12.88
N LYS A 30 9.61 21.87 -11.80
CA LYS A 30 9.28 22.65 -10.60
C LYS A 30 10.53 22.84 -9.76
N GLU A 31 10.89 24.09 -9.51
CA GLU A 31 12.06 24.48 -8.68
C GLU A 31 11.97 23.98 -7.22
N LYS A 32 10.77 23.63 -6.74
CA LYS A 32 10.56 23.14 -5.38
C LYS A 32 10.62 21.61 -5.32
N TYR A 33 11.72 21.11 -4.76
CA TYR A 33 11.83 19.74 -4.28
C TYR A 33 10.75 19.45 -3.23
N ILE A 34 10.24 18.20 -3.28
CA ILE A 34 9.21 17.56 -2.45
C ILE A 34 8.84 18.38 -1.19
N ASN A 35 7.61 18.91 -1.16
CA ASN A 35 7.11 19.65 -0.01
C ASN A 35 6.95 18.71 1.19
N MET A 36 7.20 19.17 2.41
CA MET A 36 7.10 18.33 3.62
C MET A 36 5.71 17.69 3.77
N LYS A 37 4.67 18.40 3.30
CA LYS A 37 3.29 17.90 3.23
C LYS A 37 3.13 16.73 2.26
N ASP A 38 3.84 16.76 1.14
CA ASP A 38 3.81 15.69 0.14
C ASP A 38 4.51 14.44 0.65
N ALA A 39 5.66 14.61 1.33
CA ALA A 39 6.38 13.51 1.98
C ALA A 39 5.52 12.84 3.05
N LEU A 40 4.83 13.63 3.89
CA LEU A 40 3.88 13.12 4.87
C LEU A 40 2.71 12.41 4.20
N GLY A 41 2.20 12.93 3.08
CA GLY A 41 1.13 12.29 2.30
C GLY A 41 1.52 10.90 1.80
N ILE A 42 2.72 10.76 1.22
CA ILE A 42 3.25 9.46 0.74
C ILE A 42 3.42 8.49 1.90
N LEU A 43 3.94 8.96 3.04
CA LEU A 43 4.13 8.13 4.23
C LEU A 43 2.78 7.61 4.77
N LEU A 44 1.77 8.48 4.82
CA LEU A 44 0.41 8.13 5.27
C LEU A 44 -0.23 7.08 4.34
N VAL A 45 -0.08 7.24 3.02
CA VAL A 45 -0.56 6.27 2.03
C VAL A 45 0.12 4.91 2.24
N TYR A 46 1.43 4.88 2.47
CA TYR A 46 2.16 3.64 2.78
C TYR A 46 1.63 2.97 4.05
N TYR A 47 1.38 3.74 5.10
CA TYR A 47 0.90 3.21 6.39
C TYR A 47 -0.51 2.64 6.29
N VAL A 48 -1.41 3.35 5.60
CA VAL A 48 -2.79 2.91 5.34
C VAL A 48 -2.80 1.65 4.49
N LEU A 49 -1.94 1.59 3.46
CA LEU A 49 -1.78 0.38 2.67
C LEU A 49 -1.40 -0.75 3.62
N ILE A 50 -0.21 -0.71 4.27
CA ILE A 50 0.31 -1.76 5.18
C ILE A 50 -0.75 -2.24 6.18
N SER A 51 -1.47 -1.31 6.81
CA SER A 51 -2.57 -1.62 7.72
C SER A 51 -3.69 -2.42 7.05
N GLY A 52 -4.10 -2.04 5.84
CA GLY A 52 -5.11 -2.74 5.05
C GLY A 52 -4.75 -4.20 4.73
N TYR A 53 -3.49 -4.51 4.43
CA TYR A 53 -3.06 -5.91 4.22
C TYR A 53 -3.15 -6.74 5.51
N TYR A 54 -2.68 -6.17 6.61
CA TYR A 54 -2.73 -6.87 7.90
C TYR A 54 -4.18 -7.12 8.33
N LEU A 55 -5.07 -6.15 8.10
CA LEU A 55 -6.50 -6.31 8.33
C LEU A 55 -7.11 -7.38 7.42
N MET A 56 -6.76 -7.42 6.13
CA MET A 56 -7.23 -8.48 5.23
C MET A 56 -6.77 -9.87 5.66
N ASP A 57 -5.53 -10.01 6.15
CA ASP A 57 -5.01 -11.29 6.64
C ASP A 57 -5.76 -11.75 7.90
N VAL A 58 -5.97 -10.84 8.87
CA VAL A 58 -6.78 -11.11 10.07
C VAL A 58 -8.23 -11.46 9.72
N VAL A 59 -8.85 -10.74 8.79
CA VAL A 59 -10.23 -11.04 8.34
C VAL A 59 -10.27 -12.39 7.62
N SER A 60 -9.28 -12.70 6.79
CA SER A 60 -9.18 -14.00 6.09
C SER A 60 -9.05 -15.16 7.08
N GLU A 61 -8.22 -15.01 8.11
CA GLU A 61 -8.11 -15.99 9.19
C GLU A 61 -9.43 -16.16 9.93
N ARG A 62 -10.11 -15.06 10.30
CA ARG A 62 -11.43 -15.15 10.95
C ARG A 62 -12.46 -15.85 10.08
N MET A 63 -12.51 -15.56 8.78
CA MET A 63 -13.43 -16.18 7.82
C MET A 63 -13.18 -17.68 7.68
N LYS A 64 -11.91 -18.11 7.59
CA LYS A 64 -11.56 -19.55 7.58
C LYS A 64 -11.96 -20.25 8.88
N LYS A 65 -11.71 -19.63 10.03
CA LYS A 65 -12.04 -20.19 11.34
C LYS A 65 -13.55 -20.35 11.54
N LYS A 66 -14.35 -19.46 10.93
CA LYS A 66 -15.82 -19.54 10.96
C LYS A 66 -16.34 -20.70 10.09
N ASN A 67 -15.81 -20.87 8.87
CA ASN A 67 -16.15 -22.00 7.99
C ASN A 67 -15.71 -23.38 8.52
N SER A 68 -14.67 -23.43 9.38
CA SER A 68 -14.21 -24.68 10.00
C SER A 68 -15.07 -25.16 11.16
N LYS A 69 -15.89 -24.29 11.77
CA LYS A 69 -16.80 -24.65 12.87
C LYS A 69 -18.19 -25.07 12.38
N ASP A 70 -18.47 -24.85 11.11
CA ASP A 70 -19.74 -25.17 10.43
C ASP A 70 -19.70 -26.55 9.72
N LYS A 71 -18.66 -27.35 9.95
CA LYS A 71 -18.46 -28.68 9.38
C LYS A 71 -18.06 -29.66 10.47
#